data_AF-A0A7C4HXJ3-F1
#
_entry.id   AF-A0A7C4HXJ3-F1
#
_cell.length_a   1.000
_cell.length_b   1.000
_cell.length_c   1.000
_cell.angle_alpha   90.00
_cell.angle_beta   90.00
_cell.angle_gamma   90.00
#
_symmetry.space_group_name_H-M   'P 1'
#
loop_
_entity.id
_entity.type
_entity.pdbx_description
1 polymer ?
#
loop_
_entity_poly.entity_id
_entity_poly.type
_entity_poly.pdbx_seq_one_letter_code
_entity_poly.pdbx_strand_id
1 'polypeptide(L)'
;MSMEKPNYRSITINLLIGGVISFGAMIFLDIILNSTANWIFRSLGIYGILVYEEALNAYYLIRLGTVFLSSGFIGGLYVGHKIKENLRVIMSFPSFIGLSFMFTLQFFAGNRALILQQFSQLFGLVRVIIAPLLMLLLGSYLGGYTLNWQMEEKPKEEKISFLEFTP
;
A
#
# COMPACT_ATOMS: atom_id res chain seq x y z
N MET A 1 30.79 -17.27 9.25
CA MET A 1 29.40 -17.08 8.78
C MET A 1 29.49 -16.26 7.50
N SER A 2 29.47 -16.93 6.34
CA SER A 2 29.62 -16.28 5.04
C SER A 2 28.40 -15.38 4.81
N MET A 3 28.63 -14.07 4.65
CA MET A 3 27.60 -13.17 4.13
C MET A 3 27.39 -13.53 2.66
N GLU A 4 26.36 -14.33 2.41
CA GLU A 4 25.86 -14.61 1.07
C GLU A 4 25.48 -13.26 0.45
N LYS A 5 26.06 -12.92 -0.70
CA LYS A 5 25.78 -11.64 -1.36
C LYS A 5 24.27 -11.55 -1.64
N PRO A 6 23.62 -10.41 -1.35
CA PRO A 6 22.19 -10.26 -1.61
C PRO A 6 21.92 -10.50 -3.09
N ASN A 7 21.11 -11.51 -3.39
CA ASN A 7 20.73 -11.82 -4.76
C ASN A 7 19.67 -10.81 -5.21
N TYR A 8 20.13 -9.67 -5.74
CA TYR A 8 19.30 -8.55 -6.18
C TYR A 8 18.18 -8.96 -7.15
N ARG A 9 18.38 -10.00 -7.98
CA ARG A 9 17.33 -10.51 -8.89
C ARG A 9 16.17 -11.13 -8.12
N SER A 10 16.44 -11.87 -7.05
CA SER A 10 15.39 -12.46 -6.21
C SER A 10 14.58 -11.38 -5.48
N ILE A 11 15.26 -10.32 -5.01
CA ILE A 11 14.62 -9.20 -4.32
C ILE A 11 13.68 -8.44 -5.28
N THR A 12 14.15 -8.11 -6.49
CA THR A 12 13.33 -7.35 -7.45
C THR A 12 12.10 -8.13 -7.92
N ILE A 13 12.22 -9.45 -8.13
CA ILE A 13 11.08 -10.29 -8.50
C ILE A 13 10.03 -10.30 -7.38
N ASN A 14 10.44 -10.47 -6.12
CA ASN A 14 9.50 -10.47 -5.00
C ASN A 14 8.83 -9.11 -4.77
N LEU A 15 9.55 -8.01 -5.01
CA LEU A 15 8.96 -6.66 -5.00
C LEU A 15 7.88 -6.50 -6.06
N LEU A 16 8.15 -6.97 -7.29
CA LEU A 16 7.20 -6.90 -8.39
C LEU A 16 5.96 -7.74 -8.10
N ILE A 17 6.13 -8.96 -7.59
CA ILE A 17 5.01 -9.82 -7.16
C ILE A 17 4.20 -9.14 -6.06
N GLY A 18 4.86 -8.57 -5.04
CA GLY A 18 4.17 -7.81 -3.99
C GLY A 18 3.36 -6.63 -4.52
N GLY A 19 3.89 -5.92 -5.53
CA GLY A 19 3.18 -4.85 -6.22
C GLY A 19 1.96 -5.36 -7.00
N VAL A 20 2.07 -6.49 -7.70
CA VAL A 20 0.95 -7.14 -8.40
C VAL A 20 -0.12 -7.63 -7.41
N ILE A 21 0.28 -8.17 -6.27
CA ILE A 21 -0.64 -8.57 -5.20
C ILE A 21 -1.39 -7.35 -4.66
N SER A 22 -0.68 -6.26 -4.36
CA SER A 22 -1.30 -5.00 -3.92
C SER A 22 -2.30 -4.46 -4.95
N PHE A 23 -1.94 -4.50 -6.24
CA PHE A 23 -2.83 -4.12 -7.34
C PHE A 23 -4.08 -5.02 -7.44
N GLY A 24 -3.91 -6.35 -7.38
CA GLY A 24 -5.04 -7.28 -7.39
C GLY A 24 -5.96 -7.06 -6.20
N ALA A 25 -5.40 -6.82 -5.01
CA ALA A 25 -6.16 -6.49 -3.81
C ALA A 25 -6.92 -5.16 -3.95
N MET A 26 -6.31 -4.12 -4.55
CA MET A 26 -7.00 -2.86 -4.83
C MET A 26 -8.24 -3.08 -5.69
N ILE A 27 -8.12 -3.81 -6.81
CA ILE A 27 -9.26 -4.08 -7.70
C ILE A 27 -10.36 -4.82 -6.94
N PHE A 28 -9.98 -5.90 -6.26
CA PHE A 28 -10.94 -6.75 -5.55
C PHE A 28 -11.70 -5.99 -4.46
N LEU A 29 -10.99 -5.23 -3.62
CA LEU A 29 -11.59 -4.43 -2.55
C LEU A 29 -12.43 -3.28 -3.09
N ASP A 30 -12.01 -2.64 -4.19
CA ASP A 30 -12.79 -1.57 -4.82
C ASP A 30 -14.13 -2.10 -5.38
N ILE A 31 -14.13 -3.28 -6.01
CA ILE A 31 -15.35 -3.94 -6.48
C ILE A 31 -16.27 -4.25 -5.31
N ILE A 32 -15.74 -4.81 -4.23
CA ILE A 32 -16.52 -5.13 -3.01
C ILE A 32 -17.11 -3.86 -2.41
N LEU A 33 -16.30 -2.82 -2.21
CA LEU A 33 -16.74 -1.56 -1.61
C LEU A 33 -17.86 -0.93 -2.43
N ASN A 34 -17.67 -0.77 -3.74
CA ASN A 34 -18.67 -0.17 -4.62
C ASN A 34 -19.96 -0.99 -4.65
N SER A 35 -19.87 -2.32 -4.71
CA SER A 35 -21.04 -3.21 -4.72
C SER A 35 -21.81 -3.13 -3.40
N THR A 36 -21.09 -3.13 -2.28
CA THR A 36 -21.67 -3.07 -0.93
C THR A 36 -22.31 -1.72 -0.68
N ALA A 37 -21.63 -0.63 -1.02
CA ALA A 37 -22.16 0.73 -0.87
C ALA A 37 -23.41 0.93 -1.72
N ASN A 38 -23.39 0.50 -2.99
CA ASN A 38 -24.56 0.55 -3.86
C ASN A 38 -25.75 -0.24 -3.30
N TRP A 39 -25.49 -1.44 -2.77
CA TRP A 39 -26.52 -2.26 -2.15
C TRP A 39 -27.14 -1.56 -0.93
N ILE A 40 -26.30 -1.03 -0.01
CA ILE A 40 -26.75 -0.30 1.19
C ILE A 40 -27.56 0.95 0.82
N PHE A 41 -27.05 1.78 -0.09
CA PHE A 41 -27.72 3.02 -0.45
C PHE A 41 -29.05 2.79 -1.15
N ARG A 42 -29.15 1.73 -1.97
CA ARG A 42 -30.41 1.35 -2.61
C ARG A 42 -31.38 0.72 -1.63
N SER A 43 -30.93 -0.16 -0.74
CA SER A 43 -31.80 -0.81 0.24
C SER A 43 -32.41 0.17 1.23
N LEU A 44 -31.66 1.23 1.57
CA LEU A 44 -32.12 2.30 2.46
C LEU A 44 -32.87 3.43 1.72
N GLY A 45 -32.92 3.41 0.38
CA GLY A 45 -33.57 4.45 -0.41
C GLY A 45 -32.86 5.82 -0.39
N ILE A 46 -31.60 5.87 0.03
CA ILE A 46 -30.82 7.12 0.25
C ILE A 46 -29.81 7.41 -0.87
N TYR A 47 -29.97 6.79 -2.05
CA TYR A 47 -29.00 6.92 -3.15
C TYR A 47 -28.75 8.38 -3.57
N GLY A 48 -29.74 9.26 -3.39
CA GLY A 48 -29.62 10.71 -3.66
C GLY A 48 -28.60 11.44 -2.78
N ILE A 49 -28.14 10.84 -1.67
CA ILE A 49 -27.13 11.45 -0.80
C ILE A 49 -25.79 11.64 -1.52
N LEU A 50 -25.50 10.83 -2.55
CA LEU A 50 -24.26 10.91 -3.34
C LEU A 50 -24.20 12.16 -4.25
N VAL A 51 -25.25 12.97 -4.30
CA VAL A 51 -25.23 14.28 -4.97
C VAL A 51 -24.49 15.32 -4.13
N TYR A 52 -24.41 15.14 -2.82
CA TYR A 52 -23.76 16.08 -1.91
C TYR A 52 -22.25 15.82 -1.80
N GLU A 53 -21.45 16.89 -1.83
CA GLU A 53 -19.99 16.79 -1.79
C GLU A 53 -19.48 16.17 -0.48
N GLU A 54 -20.14 16.45 0.63
CA GLU A 54 -19.81 15.90 1.95
C GLU A 54 -19.91 14.38 1.97
N ALA A 55 -20.95 13.84 1.33
CA ALA A 55 -21.15 12.39 1.22
C ALA A 55 -20.10 11.75 0.29
N LEU A 56 -19.75 12.41 -0.82
CA LEU A 56 -18.68 11.95 -1.71
C LEU A 56 -17.31 11.99 -1.04
N ASN A 57 -17.07 12.97 -0.18
CA ASN A 57 -15.83 13.08 0.59
C ASN A 57 -15.77 11.99 1.67
N ALA A 58 -16.85 11.73 2.39
CA ALA A 58 -16.94 10.63 3.35
C ALA A 58 -16.73 9.27 2.67
N TYR A 59 -17.40 9.03 1.52
CA TYR A 59 -17.20 7.82 0.73
C TYR A 59 -15.74 7.64 0.29
N TYR A 60 -15.11 8.73 -0.14
CA TYR A 60 -13.70 8.72 -0.51
C TYR A 60 -12.77 8.40 0.67
N LEU A 61 -13.03 8.93 1.87
CA LEU A 61 -12.28 8.58 3.08
C LEU A 61 -12.43 7.09 3.44
N ILE A 62 -13.65 6.54 3.31
CA ILE A 62 -13.89 5.10 3.50
C ILE A 62 -13.09 4.30 2.48
N ARG A 63 -13.08 4.72 1.21
CA ARG A 63 -12.30 4.08 0.14
C ARG A 63 -10.79 4.10 0.43
N LEU A 64 -10.26 5.19 0.97
CA LEU A 64 -8.85 5.29 1.38
C LEU A 64 -8.44 4.22 2.39
N GLY A 65 -9.24 4.01 3.44
CA GLY A 65 -8.96 2.99 4.45
C GLY A 65 -9.23 1.56 3.97
N THR A 66 -10.39 1.35 3.33
CA THR A 66 -10.83 0.00 2.96
C THR A 66 -10.08 -0.55 1.76
N VAL A 67 -9.82 0.26 0.73
CA VAL A 67 -9.15 -0.19 -0.49
C VAL A 67 -7.64 0.01 -0.35
N PHE A 68 -7.18 1.26 -0.29
CA PHE A 68 -5.77 1.59 -0.45
C PHE A 68 -4.89 1.18 0.74
N LEU A 69 -5.32 1.46 1.97
CA LEU A 69 -4.57 1.04 3.16
C LEU A 69 -4.51 -0.49 3.25
N SER A 70 -5.64 -1.17 3.07
CA SER A 70 -5.72 -2.64 3.17
C SER A 70 -4.96 -3.35 2.04
N SER A 71 -5.02 -2.85 0.80
CA SER A 71 -4.26 -3.43 -0.30
C SER A 71 -2.75 -3.24 -0.12
N GLY A 72 -2.34 -2.06 0.36
CA GLY A 72 -0.97 -1.78 0.76
C GLY A 72 -0.51 -2.80 1.80
N PHE A 73 -1.32 -3.02 2.84
CA PHE A 73 -1.05 -4.00 3.90
C PHE A 73 -0.85 -5.42 3.35
N ILE A 74 -1.71 -5.89 2.45
CA ILE A 74 -1.59 -7.23 1.86
C ILE A 74 -0.31 -7.36 1.01
N GLY A 75 0.02 -6.36 0.19
CA GLY A 75 1.26 -6.36 -0.58
C GLY A 75 2.52 -6.29 0.30
N GLY A 76 2.46 -5.49 1.36
CA GLY A 76 3.51 -5.36 2.37
C GLY A 76 3.73 -6.66 3.13
N LEU A 77 2.66 -7.38 3.50
CA LEU A 77 2.75 -8.70 4.13
C LEU A 77 3.55 -9.68 3.25
N TYR A 78 3.24 -9.77 1.95
CA TYR A 78 3.96 -10.67 1.06
C TYR A 78 5.46 -10.34 1.01
N VAL A 79 5.80 -9.06 0.86
CA VAL A 79 7.20 -8.62 0.78
C VAL A 79 7.94 -8.80 2.11
N GLY A 80 7.32 -8.45 3.23
CA GLY A 80 7.89 -8.65 4.57
C GLY A 80 8.09 -10.12 4.92
N HIS A 81 7.27 -11.03 4.36
CA HIS A 81 7.50 -12.46 4.50
C HIS A 81 8.77 -12.95 3.77
N LYS A 82 9.04 -12.40 2.58
CA LYS A 82 10.10 -12.89 1.68
C LYS A 82 11.43 -12.16 1.83
N ILE A 83 11.42 -10.87 2.17
CA ILE A 83 12.61 -10.03 2.23
C ILE A 83 12.75 -9.47 3.64
N LYS A 84 13.86 -9.80 4.32
CA LYS A 84 14.12 -9.42 5.72
C LYS A 84 15.20 -8.36 5.90
N GLU A 85 15.86 -7.95 4.82
CA GLU A 85 16.90 -6.92 4.83
C GLU A 85 16.33 -5.57 4.36
N ASN A 86 16.80 -4.45 4.94
CA ASN A 86 16.43 -3.08 4.54
C ASN A 86 14.91 -2.84 4.31
N LEU A 87 14.10 -3.48 5.14
CA LEU A 87 12.64 -3.53 5.11
C LEU A 87 11.99 -2.14 4.94
N ARG A 88 12.46 -1.12 5.67
CA ARG A 88 11.90 0.24 5.63
C ARG A 88 11.86 0.85 4.22
N VAL A 89 12.88 0.64 3.40
CA VAL A 89 12.95 1.21 2.04
C VAL A 89 12.28 0.28 1.04
N ILE A 90 12.45 -1.03 1.22
CA ILE A 90 11.93 -2.06 0.32
C ILE A 90 10.40 -2.12 0.35
N MET A 91 9.78 -1.88 1.50
CA MET A 91 8.30 -1.89 1.64
C MET A 91 7.58 -0.77 0.89
N SER A 92 8.28 0.29 0.49
CA SER A 92 7.64 1.37 -0.28
C SER A 92 7.39 0.98 -1.73
N PHE A 93 8.22 0.11 -2.31
CA PHE A 93 8.17 -0.24 -3.74
C PHE A 93 6.88 -0.94 -4.19
N PRO A 94 6.32 -1.93 -3.45
CA PRO A 94 5.05 -2.55 -3.82
C PRO A 94 3.91 -1.56 -3.99
N SER A 95 3.87 -0.52 -3.14
CA SER A 95 2.86 0.53 -3.19
C SER A 95 2.96 1.37 -4.46
N PHE A 96 4.17 1.77 -4.85
CA PHE A 96 4.40 2.50 -6.11
C PHE A 96 4.05 1.65 -7.33
N ILE A 97 4.48 0.39 -7.34
CA ILE A 97 4.22 -0.54 -8.46
C ILE A 97 2.71 -0.76 -8.60
N GLY A 98 2.03 -1.10 -7.50
CA GLY A 98 0.59 -1.37 -7.50
C GLY A 98 -0.24 -0.16 -7.94
N LEU A 99 0.10 1.04 -7.43
CA LEU A 99 -0.57 2.28 -7.83
C LEU A 99 -0.34 2.61 -9.31
N SER A 100 0.87 2.37 -9.81
CA SER A 100 1.19 2.59 -11.23
C SER A 100 0.35 1.70 -12.13
N PHE A 101 0.23 0.40 -11.82
CA PHE A 101 -0.66 -0.51 -12.54
C PHE A 101 -2.12 -0.04 -12.50
N MET A 102 -2.59 0.47 -11.36
CA MET A 102 -3.94 1.00 -11.24
C MET A 102 -4.19 2.20 -12.15
N PHE A 103 -3.23 3.14 -12.23
CA PHE A 103 -3.33 4.26 -13.17
C PHE A 103 -3.29 3.80 -14.63
N THR A 104 -2.42 2.86 -14.96
CA THR A 104 -2.36 2.28 -16.31
C THR A 104 -3.69 1.65 -16.68
N LEU A 105 -4.30 0.86 -15.78
CA LEU A 105 -5.61 0.26 -16.01
C LEU A 105 -6.69 1.30 -16.25
N GLN A 106 -6.78 2.33 -15.39
CA GLN A 106 -7.78 3.38 -15.54
C GLN A 106 -7.60 4.20 -16.83
N PHE A 107 -6.36 4.39 -17.28
CA PHE A 107 -6.06 5.06 -18.54
C PHE A 107 -6.59 4.27 -19.75
N PHE A 108 -6.43 2.94 -19.75
CA PHE A 108 -6.96 2.07 -20.81
C PHE A 108 -8.46 1.86 -20.72
N ALA A 109 -9.05 1.88 -19.52
CA ALA A 109 -10.49 1.72 -19.29
C ALA A 109 -11.35 2.91 -19.75
N GLY A 110 -10.76 3.96 -20.32
CA GLY A 110 -11.49 5.09 -20.91
C GLY A 110 -11.76 6.26 -19.95
N ASN A 111 -11.29 6.20 -18.71
CA ASN A 111 -11.47 7.27 -17.71
C ASN A 111 -10.54 8.49 -17.93
N ARG A 112 -10.02 8.69 -19.15
CA ARG A 112 -9.00 9.71 -19.46
C ARG A 112 -9.49 11.13 -19.18
N ALA A 113 -10.74 11.44 -19.53
CA ALA A 113 -11.31 12.76 -19.32
C ALA A 113 -11.50 13.08 -17.83
N LEU A 114 -11.97 12.10 -17.04
CA LEU A 114 -12.13 12.21 -15.59
C LEU A 114 -10.79 12.39 -14.88
N ILE A 115 -9.77 11.64 -15.29
CA ILE A 115 -8.41 11.78 -14.80
C ILE A 115 -7.89 13.18 -15.13
N LEU A 116 -7.87 13.59 -16.40
CA LEU A 116 -7.36 14.90 -16.82
C LEU A 116 -8.08 16.08 -16.14
N GLN A 117 -9.39 15.97 -15.92
CA GLN A 117 -10.16 16.98 -15.20
C GLN A 117 -9.81 17.06 -13.71
N GLN A 118 -9.46 15.95 -13.07
CA GLN A 118 -9.00 15.94 -11.68
C GLN A 118 -7.55 16.46 -11.56
N PHE A 119 -6.71 16.23 -12.57
CA PHE A 119 -5.34 16.75 -12.59
C PHE A 119 -5.25 18.27 -12.78
N SER A 120 -6.30 18.93 -13.32
CA SER A 120 -6.30 20.38 -13.55
C SER A 120 -6.50 21.20 -12.27
N GLN A 121 -6.91 20.58 -11.15
CA GLN A 121 -7.10 21.23 -9.87
C GLN A 121 -6.04 20.75 -8.86
N LEU A 122 -5.43 21.69 -8.13
CA LEU A 122 -4.43 21.41 -7.08
C LEU A 122 -4.93 20.39 -6.04
N PHE A 123 -6.20 20.48 -5.64
CA PHE A 123 -6.84 19.52 -4.72
C PHE A 123 -7.08 18.14 -5.36
N GLY A 124 -7.24 18.06 -6.68
CA GLY A 124 -7.43 16.81 -7.38
C GLY A 124 -6.16 15.95 -7.41
N LEU A 125 -4.97 16.57 -7.51
CA LEU A 125 -3.70 15.85 -7.35
C LEU A 125 -3.58 15.17 -5.97
N VAL A 126 -3.99 15.87 -4.92
CA VAL A 126 -3.98 15.32 -3.55
C VAL A 126 -4.91 14.11 -3.48
N ARG A 127 -6.12 14.22 -4.03
CA ARG A 127 -7.14 13.18 -4.00
C ARG A 127 -6.83 11.97 -4.90
N VAL A 128 -6.16 12.19 -6.02
CA VAL A 128 -5.93 11.13 -7.02
C VAL A 128 -4.63 10.40 -6.77
N ILE A 129 -3.56 11.12 -6.39
CA ILE A 129 -2.22 10.53 -6.24
C ILE A 129 -1.79 10.51 -4.78
N ILE A 130 -1.73 11.67 -4.13
CA ILE A 130 -0.98 11.81 -2.86
C ILE A 130 -1.64 11.01 -1.74
N ALA A 131 -2.95 11.19 -1.53
CA ALA A 131 -3.66 10.50 -0.45
C ALA A 131 -3.73 8.98 -0.67
N PRO A 132 -4.06 8.45 -1.86
CA PRO A 132 -3.99 7.01 -2.12
C PRO A 132 -2.59 6.43 -1.93
N LEU A 133 -1.55 7.13 -2.42
CA LEU A 133 -0.16 6.71 -2.26
C LEU A 133 0.24 6.66 -0.78
N LEU A 134 -0.09 7.69 0.00
CA LEU A 134 0.19 7.72 1.44
C LEU A 134 -0.47 6.54 2.17
N MET A 135 -1.73 6.25 1.87
CA MET A 135 -2.44 5.13 2.50
C MET A 135 -1.83 3.78 2.08
N LEU A 136 -1.45 3.62 0.81
CA LEU A 136 -0.75 2.42 0.35
C LEU A 136 0.62 2.25 1.03
N LEU A 137 1.37 3.33 1.23
CA LEU A 137 2.66 3.30 1.91
C LEU A 137 2.50 2.93 3.39
N LEU A 138 1.55 3.57 4.08
CA LEU A 138 1.22 3.25 5.47
C LEU A 138 0.81 1.78 5.62
N GLY A 139 -0.06 1.30 4.73
CA GLY A 139 -0.51 -0.08 4.71
C GLY A 139 0.66 -1.03 4.51
N SER A 140 1.47 -0.81 3.47
CA SER A 140 2.61 -1.68 3.16
C SER A 140 3.65 -1.72 4.27
N TYR A 141 3.90 -0.58 4.93
CA TYR A 141 4.75 -0.51 6.11
C TYR A 141 4.18 -1.36 7.26
N LEU A 142 2.90 -1.19 7.61
CA LEU A 142 2.24 -1.98 8.66
C LEU A 142 2.25 -3.49 8.35
N GLY A 143 1.96 -3.86 7.10
CA GLY A 143 1.94 -5.26 6.66
C GLY A 143 3.32 -5.90 6.67
N GLY A 144 4.33 -5.17 6.23
CA GLY A 144 5.68 -5.69 6.22
C GLY A 144 6.29 -5.82 7.62
N TYR A 145 6.02 -4.86 8.53
CA TYR A 145 6.53 -4.90 9.90
C TYR A 145 5.83 -5.93 10.78
N THR A 146 4.54 -6.22 10.56
CA THR A 146 3.83 -7.25 11.32
C THR A 146 4.47 -8.63 11.20
N LEU A 147 5.08 -8.96 10.05
CA LEU A 147 5.80 -10.22 9.87
C LEU A 147 7.25 -10.21 10.37
N ASN A 148 7.87 -9.03 10.46
CA ASN A 148 9.25 -8.89 10.92
C ASN A 148 9.39 -8.48 12.39
N TRP A 149 8.27 -8.32 13.11
CA TRP A 149 8.21 -7.87 14.49
C TRP A 149 9.14 -8.67 15.43
N GLN A 150 9.26 -9.99 15.22
CA GLN A 150 10.09 -10.86 16.06
C GLN A 150 11.60 -10.83 15.74
N MET A 151 12.02 -10.22 14.62
CA MET A 151 13.44 -10.19 14.24
C MET A 151 14.17 -8.91 14.67
N GLU A 152 13.44 -7.81 14.90
CA GLU A 152 14.03 -6.57 15.45
C GLU A 152 14.33 -6.67 16.95
N GLU A 153 13.68 -7.57 17.68
CA GLU A 153 13.89 -7.78 19.12
C GLU A 153 15.17 -8.56 19.47
N LYS A 154 15.91 -9.10 18.49
CA LYS A 154 17.25 -9.62 18.79
C LYS A 154 18.15 -8.42 19.03
N PRO A 155 18.57 -8.15 20.28
CA PRO A 155 19.50 -7.06 20.53
C PRO A 155 20.73 -7.33 19.69
N LYS A 156 21.24 -6.30 19.01
CA LYS A 156 22.63 -6.36 18.54
C LYS A 156 23.44 -6.64 19.80
N GLU A 157 23.97 -7.87 19.94
CA GLU A 157 24.94 -8.18 20.97
C GLU A 157 26.13 -7.26 20.71
N GLU A 158 26.14 -6.11 21.38
CA GLU A 158 27.35 -5.33 21.56
C GLU A 158 28.32 -6.27 22.26
N LYS A 159 29.26 -6.81 21.49
CA LYS A 159 30.47 -7.41 22.05
C LYS A 159 31.18 -6.30 22.78
N ILE A 160 30.83 -6.11 24.05
CA ILE A 160 31.64 -5.35 25.00
C ILE A 160 32.92 -6.17 25.13
N SER A 161 33.93 -5.85 24.33
CA SER A 161 35.28 -6.34 24.56
C SER A 161 35.72 -5.72 25.88
N PHE A 162 35.60 -6.49 26.97
CA PHE A 162 36.31 -6.16 28.20
C PHE A 162 37.80 -6.15 27.83
N LEU A 163 38.36 -4.95 27.71
CA LEU A 163 39.80 -4.75 27.77
C LEU A 163 40.21 -5.30 29.14
N GLU A 164 40.80 -6.49 29.14
CA GLU A 164 41.52 -7.03 30.29
C GLU A 164 42.60 -6.01 30.68
N PHE A 165 42.28 -5.21 31.68
CA PHE A 165 43.28 -4.47 32.45
C PHE A 165 44.05 -5.51 33.26
N THR A 166 45.19 -5.96 32.73
CA THR A 166 46.19 -6.65 33.55
C THR A 166 46.90 -5.63 34.44
N PRO A 167 47.16 -5.97 35.72
CA PRO A 167 47.64 -5.05 36.77
C PRO A 167 49.04 -4.48 36.53
#